data_AF-A0A1G5GC89-F1
#
_entry.id   AF-A0A1G5GC89-F1
#
_cell.length_a   1.000
_cell.length_b   1.000
_cell.length_c   1.000
_cell.angle_alpha   90.00
_cell.angle_beta   90.00
_cell.angle_gamma   90.00
#
_symmetry.space_group_name_H-M   'P 1'
#
loop_
_entity.id
_entity.type
_entity.pdbx_description
1 polymer ?
#
loop_
_entity_poly.entity_id
_entity_poly.type
_entity_poly.pdbx_seq_one_letter_code
_entity_poly.pdbx_strand_id
1 'polypeptide(L)'
;MKNKKIVSIILVIADIILLVLFVTIIPYIFRDIFGFDFVEYENWFGSIDDPIQYCFGAGSAEILFVIIRVVSFTIAQCKLLKGQSKVQMGVFILLHVVIAVLGMIYCFTFSDGANIIYNIRRLLD
;
A
#
# COMPACT_ATOMS: atom_id res chain seq x y z
N MET A 1 -9.34 15.64 27.27
CA MET A 1 -8.41 14.49 27.28
C MET A 1 -9.02 13.20 26.70
N LYS A 2 -10.20 12.74 27.14
CA LYS A 2 -10.88 11.55 26.58
C LYS A 2 -11.06 11.62 25.05
N ASN A 3 -11.46 12.79 24.53
CA ASN A 3 -11.77 12.94 23.11
C ASN A 3 -10.56 12.67 22.19
N LYS A 4 -9.35 13.13 22.55
CA LYS A 4 -8.15 12.85 21.75
C LYS A 4 -7.78 11.38 21.74
N LYS A 5 -7.93 10.68 22.87
CA LYS A 5 -7.68 9.23 22.96
C LYS A 5 -8.69 8.45 22.12
N ILE A 6 -9.96 8.84 22.15
CA ILE A 6 -11.01 8.22 21.35
C ILE A 6 -10.75 8.43 19.86
N VAL A 7 -10.45 9.67 19.43
CA VAL A 7 -10.13 9.97 18.03
C VAL A 7 -8.89 9.21 17.56
N SER A 8 -7.89 9.06 18.42
CA SER A 8 -6.70 8.24 18.15
C SER A 8 -7.04 6.77 17.91
N ILE A 9 -7.96 6.19 18.69
CA ILE A 9 -8.42 4.82 18.48
C ILE A 9 -9.22 4.72 17.17
N ILE A 10 -10.07 5.71 16.89
CA ILE A 10 -10.84 5.78 15.64
C ILE A 10 -9.91 5.82 14.42
N LEU A 11 -8.78 6.54 14.49
CA LEU A 11 -7.78 6.55 13.41
C LEU A 11 -7.22 5.15 13.15
N VAL A 12 -6.89 4.39 14.20
CA VAL A 12 -6.44 3.00 14.05
C VAL A 12 -7.53 2.12 13.45
N ILE A 13 -8.77 2.25 13.92
CA ILE A 13 -9.91 1.50 13.38
C ILE A 13 -10.11 1.82 11.89
N ALA A 14 -10.03 3.09 11.51
CA ALA A 14 -10.13 3.51 10.11
C ALA A 14 -9.01 2.89 9.25
N ASP A 15 -7.79 2.82 9.77
CA ASP A 15 -6.66 2.17 9.08
C ASP A 15 -6.89 0.66 8.91
N ILE A 16 -7.45 -0.01 9.93
CA ILE A 16 -7.87 -1.42 9.83
C ILE A 16 -8.95 -1.60 8.76
N ILE A 17 -9.97 -0.74 8.72
CA ILE A 17 -11.02 -0.79 7.69
C ILE A 17 -10.41 -0.61 6.30
N LEU A 18 -9.49 0.34 6.14
CA LEU A 18 -8.78 0.54 4.88
C LEU A 18 -7.89 -0.65 4.52
N LEU A 19 -7.28 -1.34 5.49
CA LEU A 19 -6.59 -2.60 5.23
C LEU A 19 -7.55 -3.69 4.75
N VAL A 20 -8.72 -3.84 5.39
CA VAL A 20 -9.73 -4.82 4.94
C VAL A 20 -10.17 -4.51 3.51
N LEU A 21 -10.52 -3.26 3.21
CA LEU A 21 -10.87 -2.83 1.86
C LEU A 21 -9.73 -3.08 0.87
N PHE A 22 -8.50 -2.87 1.32
CA PHE A 22 -7.30 -3.14 0.54
C PHE A 22 -7.10 -4.63 0.25
N VAL A 23 -7.48 -5.52 1.15
CA VAL A 23 -7.41 -6.96 0.89
C VAL A 23 -8.56 -7.42 -0.01
N THR A 24 -9.74 -6.82 0.13
CA THR A 24 -10.96 -7.36 -0.51
C THR A 24 -11.34 -6.73 -1.85
N ILE A 25 -11.07 -5.43 -2.06
CA ILE A 25 -11.68 -4.67 -3.17
C ILE A 25 -10.66 -3.81 -3.93
N ILE A 26 -9.77 -3.08 -3.24
CA ILE A 26 -8.90 -2.07 -3.87
C ILE A 26 -7.99 -2.64 -4.98
N PRO A 27 -7.39 -3.85 -4.84
CA PRO A 27 -6.56 -4.45 -5.89
C PRO A 27 -7.30 -4.61 -7.20
N TYR A 28 -8.57 -5.05 -7.15
CA TYR A 28 -9.42 -5.18 -8.33
C TYR A 28 -9.68 -3.82 -8.99
N ILE A 29 -9.98 -2.79 -8.19
CA ILE A 29 -10.16 -1.43 -8.69
C ILE A 29 -8.88 -0.91 -9.37
N PHE A 30 -7.70 -1.18 -8.78
CA PHE A 30 -6.44 -0.73 -9.35
C PHE A 30 -6.09 -1.46 -10.64
N ARG A 31 -6.41 -2.76 -10.75
CA ARG A 31 -6.28 -3.50 -12.02
C ARG A 31 -7.17 -2.93 -13.11
N ASP A 32 -8.40 -2.54 -12.78
CA ASP A 32 -9.32 -1.95 -13.76
C ASP A 32 -8.88 -0.56 -14.24
N ILE A 33 -8.28 0.25 -13.36
CA ILE A 33 -7.88 1.62 -13.67
C ILE A 33 -6.49 1.69 -14.33
N PHE A 34 -5.51 0.97 -13.76
CA PHE A 34 -4.09 1.08 -14.14
C PHE A 34 -3.61 -0.08 -15.01
N GLY A 35 -4.41 -1.16 -15.16
CA GLY A 35 -3.97 -2.39 -15.79
C GLY A 35 -2.99 -3.18 -14.92
N PHE A 36 -2.58 -4.35 -15.42
CA PHE A 36 -1.56 -5.18 -14.77
C PHE A 36 -0.16 -4.56 -14.96
N ASP A 37 0.77 -4.80 -14.03
CA ASP A 37 2.17 -4.32 -14.17
C ASP A 37 2.92 -5.00 -15.33
N PHE A 38 2.38 -6.09 -15.87
CA PHE A 38 2.91 -6.77 -17.05
C PHE A 38 1.87 -6.77 -18.15
N VAL A 39 2.27 -6.32 -19.34
CA VAL A 39 1.48 -6.45 -20.56
C VAL A 39 2.24 -7.37 -21.51
N GLU A 40 1.63 -8.52 -21.80
CA GLU A 40 2.10 -9.40 -22.87
C GLU A 40 1.67 -8.82 -24.22
N TYR A 41 2.63 -8.51 -25.10
CA TYR A 41 2.35 -8.07 -26.46
C TYR A 41 2.65 -9.21 -27.44
N GLU A 42 1.62 -9.67 -28.15
CA GLU A 42 1.81 -10.44 -29.37
C GLU A 42 2.27 -9.50 -30.49
N ASN A 43 3.34 -9.85 -31.21
CA ASN A 43 3.72 -9.11 -32.42
C ASN A 43 2.69 -9.34 -33.55
N TRP A 44 2.78 -8.60 -34.66
CA TRP A 44 1.85 -8.71 -35.80
C TRP A 44 1.73 -10.13 -36.40
N PHE A 45 2.67 -11.03 -36.06
CA PHE A 45 2.72 -12.42 -36.50
C PHE A 45 2.30 -13.43 -35.42
N GLY A 46 1.80 -12.98 -34.26
CA GLY A 46 1.41 -13.86 -33.15
C GLY A 46 2.59 -14.56 -32.47
N SER A 47 3.81 -14.05 -32.63
CA SER A 47 5.03 -14.59 -32.03
C SER A 47 5.45 -13.78 -30.81
N ILE A 48 5.92 -14.52 -29.80
CA ILE A 48 6.25 -14.06 -28.44
C ILE A 48 7.79 -14.11 -28.33
N ASP A 49 8.49 -13.25 -29.08
CA ASP A 49 9.96 -13.31 -29.14
C ASP A 49 10.66 -12.44 -28.07
N ASP A 50 9.99 -11.41 -27.52
CA ASP A 50 10.47 -10.70 -26.31
C ASP A 50 9.28 -10.03 -25.58
N PRO A 51 8.54 -10.75 -24.72
CA PRO A 51 7.09 -10.60 -24.73
C PRO A 51 6.49 -9.80 -23.58
N ILE A 52 7.27 -9.40 -22.58
CA ILE A 52 6.73 -8.80 -21.36
C ILE A 52 7.26 -7.36 -21.23
N GLN A 53 6.41 -6.39 -21.56
CA GLN A 53 6.69 -5.00 -21.21
C GLN A 53 6.15 -4.71 -19.81
N TYR A 54 7.07 -4.35 -18.93
CA TYR A 54 6.74 -3.91 -17.57
C TYR A 54 6.24 -2.46 -17.61
N CYS A 55 5.11 -2.16 -16.98
CA CYS A 55 4.59 -0.81 -16.76
C CYS A 55 4.26 -0.57 -15.28
N PHE A 56 4.19 0.70 -14.85
CA PHE A 56 3.68 1.05 -13.52
C PHE A 56 2.16 0.80 -13.47
N GLY A 57 1.77 -0.44 -13.18
CA GLY A 57 0.38 -0.90 -13.14
C GLY A 57 -0.15 -1.05 -11.72
N ALA A 58 -1.09 -1.97 -11.55
CA ALA A 58 -1.85 -2.15 -10.31
C ALA A 58 -0.98 -2.43 -9.07
N GLY A 59 -0.01 -3.33 -9.13
CA GLY A 59 0.87 -3.68 -8.01
C GLY A 59 1.75 -2.51 -7.56
N SER A 60 2.20 -1.68 -8.51
CA SER A 60 2.88 -0.43 -8.19
C SER A 60 1.95 0.56 -7.46
N ALA A 61 0.70 0.69 -7.92
CA ALA A 61 -0.32 1.54 -7.30
C ALA A 61 -0.75 1.03 -5.91
N GLU A 62 -0.83 -0.28 -5.73
CA GLU A 62 -1.11 -0.95 -4.45
C GLU A 62 -0.08 -0.61 -3.38
N ILE A 63 1.20 -0.71 -3.73
CA ILE A 63 2.30 -0.36 -2.80
C ILE A 63 2.28 1.13 -2.49
N LEU A 64 2.07 1.97 -3.51
CA LEU A 64 1.93 3.40 -3.31
C LEU A 64 0.78 3.73 -2.35
N PHE A 65 -0.35 3.03 -2.48
CA PHE A 65 -1.49 3.18 -1.57
C PHE A 65 -1.12 2.83 -0.12
N VAL A 66 -0.45 1.69 0.11
CA VAL A 66 -0.02 1.29 1.47
C VAL A 66 0.93 2.33 2.08
N ILE A 67 1.88 2.85 1.29
CA ILE A 67 2.84 3.88 1.73
C ILE A 67 2.12 5.19 2.07
N ILE A 68 1.26 5.69 1.17
CA ILE A 68 0.50 6.94 1.39
C ILE A 68 -0.38 6.80 2.63
N ARG A 69 -1.03 5.65 2.81
CA ARG A 69 -1.88 5.36 3.97
C ARG A 69 -1.09 5.45 5.27
N VAL A 70 0.00 4.71 5.41
CA VAL A 70 0.79 4.70 6.66
C VAL A 70 1.37 6.08 6.98
N VAL A 71 1.89 6.79 5.97
CA VAL A 71 2.42 8.15 6.15
C VAL A 71 1.31 9.10 6.60
N SER A 72 0.16 9.09 5.94
CA SER A 72 -0.97 9.97 6.27
C SER A 72 -1.50 9.73 7.68
N PHE A 73 -1.73 8.47 8.06
CA PHE A 73 -2.19 8.14 9.42
C PHE A 73 -1.13 8.47 10.47
N THR A 74 0.15 8.20 10.21
CA THR A 74 1.23 8.53 11.14
C THR A 74 1.32 10.03 11.38
N ILE A 75 1.25 10.84 10.32
CA ILE A 75 1.25 12.31 10.44
C ILE A 75 0.02 12.80 11.21
N ALA A 76 -1.17 12.28 10.89
CA ALA A 76 -2.41 12.63 11.59
C ALA A 76 -2.32 12.27 13.08
N GLN A 77 -1.78 11.10 13.40
CA GLN A 77 -1.60 10.58 14.74
C GLN A 77 -0.61 11.44 15.56
N CYS A 78 0.53 11.79 14.96
CA CYS A 78 1.51 12.71 15.55
C CYS A 78 0.92 14.09 15.83
N LYS A 79 0.18 14.66 14.87
CA LYS A 79 -0.48 15.97 15.04
C LYS A 79 -1.53 15.92 16.15
N LEU A 80 -2.35 14.88 16.21
CA LEU A 80 -3.40 14.70 17.21
C LEU A 80 -2.83 14.61 18.63
N LEU A 81 -1.76 13.82 18.80
CA LEU A 81 -1.13 13.54 20.09
C LEU A 81 0.03 14.49 20.45
N LYS A 82 0.25 15.57 19.70
CA LYS A 82 1.27 16.57 20.03
C LYS A 82 1.07 17.08 21.46
N GLY A 83 2.14 17.04 22.27
CA GLY A 83 2.13 17.42 23.68
C GLY A 83 1.57 16.37 24.64
N GLN A 84 1.29 15.15 24.18
CA GLN A 84 0.97 14.00 25.04
C GLN A 84 2.21 13.18 25.37
N SER A 85 2.04 12.12 26.18
CA SER A 85 3.11 11.16 26.48
C SER A 85 3.72 10.58 25.20
N LYS A 86 5.05 10.66 25.09
CA LYS A 86 5.83 10.08 23.99
C LYS A 86 5.58 8.58 23.84
N VAL A 87 5.41 7.87 24.97
CA VAL A 87 5.13 6.44 24.99
C VAL A 87 3.78 6.14 24.34
N GLN A 88 2.73 6.88 24.74
CA GLN A 88 1.40 6.68 24.18
C GLN A 88 1.39 6.97 22.67
N MET A 89 2.05 8.04 22.24
CA MET A 89 2.19 8.37 20.81
C MET A 89 2.92 7.25 20.05
N GLY A 90 4.02 6.73 20.60
CA GLY A 90 4.78 5.64 20.01
C GLY A 90 3.94 4.37 19.81
N VAL A 91 3.10 4.00 20.78
CA VAL A 91 2.21 2.84 20.67
C VAL A 91 1.25 2.97 19.49
N PHE A 92 0.57 4.11 19.33
CA PHE A 92 -0.37 4.30 18.22
C PHE A 92 0.32 4.35 16.86
N ILE A 93 1.49 4.98 16.77
CA ILE A 93 2.29 4.97 15.54
C ILE A 93 2.69 3.53 15.19
N LEU A 94 3.15 2.76 16.18
CA LEU A 94 3.54 1.37 15.97
C LEU A 94 2.37 0.52 15.44
N LEU A 95 1.13 0.76 15.89
CA LEU A 95 -0.05 0.08 15.36
C LEU A 95 -0.24 0.34 13.86
N HIS A 96 -0.15 1.59 13.41
CA HIS A 96 -0.22 1.94 11.99
C HIS A 96 0.91 1.29 11.18
N VAL A 97 2.12 1.25 11.72
CA VAL A 97 3.26 0.58 11.09
C VAL A 97 3.00 -0.93 10.96
N VAL A 98 2.49 -1.58 12.01
CA VAL A 98 2.13 -3.02 11.94
C VAL A 98 1.05 -3.26 10.89
N ILE A 99 0.01 -2.42 10.83
CA ILE A 99 -1.05 -2.51 9.82
C ILE A 99 -0.49 -2.30 8.40
N ALA A 100 0.50 -1.40 8.24
CA ALA A 100 1.21 -1.21 6.99
C ALA A 100 2.03 -2.43 6.59
N VAL A 101 2.77 -3.03 7.53
CA VAL A 101 3.54 -4.26 7.30
C VAL A 101 2.62 -5.39 6.86
N LEU A 102 1.45 -5.57 7.50
CA LEU A 102 0.46 -6.56 7.06
C LEU A 102 -0.05 -6.28 5.64
N GLY A 103 -0.28 -5.00 5.30
CA GLY A 103 -0.63 -4.59 3.93
C GLY A 103 0.45 -4.93 2.91
N MET A 104 1.72 -4.67 3.25
CA MET A 104 2.86 -5.01 2.38
C MET A 104 3.01 -6.52 2.21
N ILE A 105 2.90 -7.31 3.30
CA ILE A 105 2.93 -8.78 3.23
C ILE A 105 1.84 -9.27 2.27
N TYR A 106 0.63 -8.71 2.37
CA TYR A 106 -0.45 -9.04 1.44
C TYR A 106 -0.09 -8.69 -0.01
N CYS A 107 0.38 -7.46 -0.28
CA CYS A 107 0.80 -7.04 -1.62
C CYS A 107 1.82 -8.01 -2.24
N PHE A 108 2.83 -8.43 -1.46
CA PHE A 108 3.91 -9.27 -1.96
C PHE A 108 3.53 -10.76 -2.07
N THR A 109 2.57 -11.23 -1.29
CA THR A 109 2.22 -12.66 -1.25
C THR A 109 1.05 -13.00 -2.16
N PHE A 110 0.07 -12.10 -2.27
CA PHE A 110 -1.23 -12.39 -2.89
C PHE A 110 -1.62 -11.44 -4.01
N SER A 111 -0.84 -10.39 -4.23
CA SER A 111 -1.12 -9.39 -5.26
C SER A 111 0.08 -9.15 -6.15
N ASP A 112 -0.04 -8.16 -7.04
CA ASP A 112 0.98 -7.81 -8.03
C ASP A 112 2.16 -7.03 -7.42
N GLY A 113 2.21 -6.88 -6.09
CA GLY A 113 3.22 -6.05 -5.39
C GLY A 113 4.66 -6.52 -5.58
N ALA A 114 4.90 -7.82 -5.80
CA ALA A 114 6.25 -8.34 -6.09
C ALA A 114 6.87 -7.72 -7.35
N ASN A 115 6.02 -7.25 -8.27
CA ASN A 115 6.43 -6.70 -9.55
C ASN A 115 7.24 -5.41 -9.36
N ILE A 116 7.02 -4.65 -8.27
CA ILE A 116 7.77 -3.42 -8.01
C ILE A 116 9.28 -3.68 -7.82
N ILE A 117 9.66 -4.86 -7.33
CA ILE A 117 11.08 -5.22 -7.13
C ILE A 117 11.78 -5.32 -8.50
N TYR A 118 11.08 -5.86 -9.51
CA TYR A 118 11.57 -5.89 -10.88
C TYR A 118 11.73 -4.47 -11.45
N ASN A 119 10.79 -3.59 -11.15
CA ASN A 119 10.84 -2.16 -11.50
C ASN A 119 12.08 -1.46 -10.94
N ILE A 120 12.34 -1.64 -9.64
CA ILE A 120 13.50 -1.03 -8.98
C ILE A 120 14.79 -1.59 -9.58
N ARG A 121 14.86 -2.89 -9.83
CA ARG A 121 16.04 -3.52 -10.44
C ARG A 121 16.33 -2.95 -11.83
N ARG A 122 15.30 -2.84 -12.69
CA ARG A 122 15.43 -2.31 -14.06
C ARG A 122 15.79 -0.81 -14.12
N LEU A 123 15.45 -0.02 -13.11
CA LEU A 123 15.87 1.39 -13.01
C LEU A 123 17.33 1.56 -12.57
N LEU A 124 17.89 0.55 -11.89
CA LEU A 124 19.25 0.58 -11.35
C LEU A 124 20.27 -0.07 -12.29
N ASP A 125 19.82 -0.93 -13.21
CA ASP A 125 20.60 -1.51 -14.31
C ASP A 125 20.70 -0.52 -15.50
#